data_AF-A0A527E7G0-F1
#
_entry.id   AF-A0A527E7G0-F1
#
_cell.length_a   1.000
_cell.length_b   1.000
_cell.length_c   1.000
_cell.angle_alpha   90.00
_cell.angle_beta   90.00
_cell.angle_gamma   90.00
#
_symmetry.space_group_name_H-M   'P 1'
#
loop_
_entity.id
_entity.type
_entity.pdbx_description
1 polymer ?
#
loop_
_entity_poly.entity_id
_entity_poly.type
_entity_poly.pdbx_seq_one_letter_code
_entity_poly.pdbx_strand_id
1 'polypeptide(L)'
;MNAAPPASRLRVAIIGGGFSGAALAWHLARMHRPERLSISVIEPRPVLGGGLAYSSEEPAHRVNVPAVRMSMVPDDRQHFARWLTGSGELEHDPDAIWKDG
;
A
#
# COMPACT_ATOMS: atom_id res chain seq x y z
N MET A 1 9.07 -43.58 -7.89
CA MET A 1 9.52 -42.30 -7.30
C MET A 1 8.27 -41.53 -6.92
N ASN A 2 7.91 -41.48 -5.64
CA ASN A 2 6.74 -40.73 -5.19
C ASN A 2 7.18 -39.28 -5.00
N ALA A 3 6.64 -38.36 -5.80
CA ALA A 3 6.84 -36.93 -5.59
C ALA A 3 6.28 -36.57 -4.22
N ALA A 4 7.06 -35.84 -3.41
CA ALA A 4 6.58 -35.31 -2.15
C ALA A 4 5.33 -34.44 -2.41
N PRO A 5 4.30 -34.48 -1.55
CA PRO A 5 3.13 -33.63 -1.71
C PRO A 5 3.59 -32.17 -1.83
N PRO A 6 2.99 -31.36 -2.72
CA PRO A 6 3.38 -29.97 -2.86
C PRO A 6 3.27 -29.29 -1.49
N ALA A 7 4.30 -28.54 -1.12
CA ALA A 7 4.35 -27.84 0.15
C ALA A 7 3.06 -27.01 0.32
N SER A 8 2.32 -27.22 1.41
CA SER A 8 1.06 -26.53 1.63
C SER A 8 1.32 -25.03 1.75
N ARG A 9 0.62 -24.27 0.90
CA ARG A 9 0.66 -22.81 0.91
C ARG A 9 -0.12 -22.31 2.12
N LEU A 10 0.49 -21.45 2.94
CA LEU A 10 -0.21 -20.78 4.04
C LEU A 10 -1.18 -19.76 3.45
N ARG A 11 -2.44 -19.82 3.87
CA ARG A 11 -3.52 -18.96 3.37
C ARG A 11 -3.76 -17.84 4.39
N VAL A 12 -3.78 -16.60 3.92
CA VAL A 12 -4.05 -15.40 4.73
C VAL A 12 -5.21 -14.66 4.10
N ALA A 13 -6.30 -14.52 4.86
CA ALA A 13 -7.44 -13.67 4.49
C ALA A 13 -7.36 -12.35 5.27
N ILE A 14 -7.39 -11.23 4.56
CA ILE A 14 -7.35 -9.88 5.11
C ILE A 14 -8.73 -9.27 4.87
N ILE A 15 -9.45 -8.94 5.94
CA ILE A 15 -10.78 -8.33 5.88
C ILE A 15 -10.62 -6.82 6.01
N GLY A 16 -10.99 -6.10 4.95
CA GLY A 16 -10.75 -4.67 4.80
C GLY A 16 -9.50 -4.38 3.99
N GLY A 17 -9.68 -3.69 2.86
CA GLY A 17 -8.63 -3.27 1.94
C GLY A 17 -8.31 -1.79 2.02
N GLY A 18 -8.58 -1.13 3.16
CA GLY A 18 -8.03 0.20 3.43
C GLY A 18 -6.51 0.17 3.62
N PHE A 19 -5.90 1.31 3.95
CA PHE A 19 -4.44 1.47 4.06
C PHE A 19 -3.75 0.34 4.83
N SER A 20 -4.21 0.02 6.05
CA SER A 20 -3.59 -1.02 6.88
C SER A 20 -3.64 -2.42 6.24
N GLY A 21 -4.77 -2.78 5.61
CA GLY A 21 -4.93 -4.08 4.97
C GLY A 21 -4.09 -4.21 3.70
N ALA A 22 -4.06 -3.15 2.89
CA ALA A 22 -3.23 -3.09 1.70
C ALA A 22 -1.72 -3.11 2.05
N ALA A 23 -1.30 -2.36 3.07
CA ALA A 23 0.07 -2.35 3.55
C ALA A 23 0.50 -3.72 4.09
N LEU A 24 -0.37 -4.39 4.86
CA LEU A 24 -0.11 -5.76 5.33
C LEU A 24 0.06 -6.73 4.15
N ALA A 25 -0.85 -6.69 3.17
CA ALA A 25 -0.75 -7.52 1.97
C ALA A 25 0.56 -7.27 1.21
N TRP A 26 0.95 -6.01 1.07
CA TRP A 26 2.21 -5.59 0.43
C TRP A 26 3.44 -6.13 1.16
N HIS A 27 3.48 -6.03 2.49
CA HIS A 27 4.58 -6.58 3.28
C HIS A 27 4.64 -8.12 3.20
N LEU A 28 3.50 -8.80 3.31
CA LEU A 28 3.42 -10.27 3.20
C LEU A 28 3.91 -10.75 1.82
N ALA A 29 3.51 -10.06 0.74
CA ALA A 29 3.95 -10.37 -0.62
C ALA A 29 5.47 -10.19 -0.84
N ARG A 30 6.13 -9.39 0.01
CA ARG A 30 7.57 -9.13 -0.02
C ARG A 30 8.39 -9.96 0.96
N MET A 31 7.75 -10.79 1.79
CA MET A 31 8.47 -11.67 2.71
C MET A 31 9.26 -12.76 1.97
N HIS A 32 10.20 -13.39 2.67
CA HIS A 32 10.96 -14.50 2.14
C HIS A 32 10.01 -15.67 1.81
N ARG A 33 10.14 -16.23 0.60
CA ARG A 33 9.31 -17.31 0.06
C ARG A 33 7.82 -16.93 -0.15
N PRO A 34 7.51 -15.86 -0.91
CA PRO A 34 6.12 -15.44 -1.15
C PRO A 34 5.30 -16.51 -1.90
N GLU A 35 5.96 -17.43 -2.61
CA GLU A 35 5.33 -18.61 -3.23
C GLU A 35 4.68 -19.56 -2.21
N ARG A 36 5.03 -19.44 -0.93
CA ARG A 36 4.41 -20.19 0.17
C ARG A 36 3.20 -19.49 0.79
N LEU A 37 2.85 -18.28 0.33
CA LEU A 37 1.72 -17.50 0.83
C LEU A 37 0.64 -17.29 -0.22
N SER A 38 -0.60 -17.60 0.12
CA SER A 38 -1.79 -17.24 -0.65
C SER A 38 -2.51 -16.14 0.10
N ILE A 39 -2.49 -14.92 -0.44
CA ILE A 39 -3.07 -13.73 0.21
C ILE A 39 -4.38 -13.39 -0.50
N SER A 40 -5.46 -13.26 0.26
CA SER A 40 -6.76 -12.80 -0.22
C SER A 40 -7.16 -11.55 0.55
N VAL A 41 -7.34 -10.43 -0.15
CA VAL A 41 -7.86 -9.18 0.43
C VAL A 41 -9.32 -9.06 0.07
N ILE A 42 -10.18 -8.89 1.08
CA ILE A 42 -11.63 -8.78 0.93
C ILE A 42 -11.99 -7.32 1.21
N GLU A 43 -12.29 -6.59 0.14
CA GLU A 43 -12.66 -5.17 0.17
C GLU A 43 -13.87 -4.96 -0.75
N PRO A 44 -14.97 -4.37 -0.25
CA PRO A 44 -16.14 -4.09 -1.10
C PRO A 44 -15.87 -3.00 -2.14
N ARG A 45 -14.91 -2.11 -1.92
CA ARG A 45 -14.55 -1.04 -2.87
C ARG A 45 -13.68 -1.58 -4.02
N PRO A 46 -13.74 -0.95 -5.21
CA PRO A 46 -12.97 -1.40 -6.38
C PRO A 46 -11.46 -1.15 -6.25
N VAL A 47 -11.05 -0.23 -5.37
CA VAL A 47 -9.65 0.18 -5.19
C VAL A 47 -9.19 -0.14 -3.77
N LEU A 48 -8.06 -0.84 -3.66
CA LEU A 48 -7.37 -1.11 -2.40
C LEU A 48 -6.54 0.11 -1.95
N GLY A 49 -6.23 0.19 -0.66
CA GLY A 49 -5.43 1.23 -0.04
C GLY A 49 -6.22 2.45 0.41
N GLY A 50 -7.33 2.77 -0.27
CA GLY A 50 -8.16 3.94 0.03
C GLY A 50 -8.84 3.88 1.41
N GLY A 51 -9.62 2.83 1.65
CA GLY A 51 -10.37 2.66 2.90
C GLY A 51 -11.28 3.85 3.21
N LEU A 52 -11.58 4.11 4.49
CA LEU A 52 -12.35 5.31 4.87
C LEU A 52 -11.51 6.59 4.78
N ALA A 53 -10.19 6.50 5.00
CA ALA A 53 -9.32 7.66 5.15
C ALA A 53 -8.94 8.32 3.82
N TYR A 54 -8.87 7.56 2.73
CA TYR A 54 -8.32 8.02 1.44
C TYR A 54 -9.20 7.67 0.23
N SER A 55 -10.47 7.31 0.43
CA SER A 55 -11.41 7.05 -0.69
C SER A 55 -12.31 8.23 -1.04
N SER A 56 -12.08 9.41 -0.46
CA SER A 56 -12.83 10.59 -0.86
C SER A 56 -12.23 11.20 -2.13
N GLU A 57 -13.10 11.57 -3.07
CA GLU A 57 -12.74 12.29 -4.30
C GLU A 57 -12.80 13.82 -4.12
N GLU A 58 -13.15 14.31 -2.93
CA GLU A 58 -13.19 15.74 -2.61
C GLU A 58 -11.76 16.30 -2.59
N PRO A 59 -11.39 17.23 -3.51
CA PRO A 59 -10.03 17.76 -3.60
C PRO A 59 -9.54 18.46 -2.33
N ALA A 60 -10.45 18.94 -1.47
CA ALA A 60 -10.09 19.53 -0.18
C ALA A 60 -9.61 18.50 0.86
N HIS A 61 -9.88 17.20 0.69
CA HIS A 61 -9.46 16.15 1.62
C HIS A 61 -7.98 15.76 1.42
N ARG A 62 -7.09 16.70 1.74
CA ARG A 62 -5.62 16.53 1.67
C ARG A 62 -5.07 15.95 2.97
N VAL A 63 -3.94 15.24 2.85
CA VAL A 63 -3.18 14.79 4.02
C VAL A 63 -2.55 15.98 4.74
N ASN A 64 -2.55 15.95 6.08
CA ASN A 64 -1.96 17.01 6.91
C ASN A 64 -0.50 16.72 7.33
N VAL A 65 0.06 15.61 6.85
CA VAL A 65 1.44 15.20 7.13
C VAL A 65 2.26 15.35 5.86
N PRO A 66 3.39 16.08 5.89
CA PRO A 66 4.29 16.18 4.73
C PRO A 66 4.76 14.81 4.25
N ALA A 67 4.88 14.64 2.93
CA ALA A 67 5.26 13.35 2.32
C ALA A 67 6.58 12.78 2.87
N VAL A 68 7.55 13.65 3.20
CA VAL A 68 8.85 13.28 3.79
C VAL A 68 8.75 12.67 5.19
N ARG A 69 7.59 12.78 5.85
CA ARG A 69 7.30 12.18 7.16
C ARG A 69 6.45 10.91 7.07
N MET A 70 6.08 10.50 5.86
CA MET A 70 5.27 9.32 5.62
C MET A 70 6.12 8.21 5.00
N SER A 71 5.91 6.98 5.42
CA SER A 71 6.56 5.82 4.81
C SER A 71 5.74 4.56 5.01
N MET A 72 5.84 3.67 4.02
CA MET A 72 5.35 2.28 4.10
C MET A 72 6.51 1.30 4.38
N VAL A 73 7.75 1.79 4.43
CA VAL A 73 8.95 0.99 4.73
C VAL A 73 9.60 1.59 5.98
N PRO A 74 9.47 0.96 7.15
CA PRO A 74 9.93 1.53 8.42
C PRO A 74 11.39 2.01 8.41
N ASP A 75 12.27 1.27 7.71
CA ASP A 75 13.70 1.55 7.62
C ASP A 75 14.06 2.60 6.55
N ASP A 76 13.07 3.09 5.81
CA ASP A 76 13.26 4.03 4.70
C ASP A 76 12.21 5.15 4.78
N ARG A 77 12.55 6.18 5.57
CA ARG A 77 11.67 7.33 5.81
C ARG A 77 11.37 8.16 4.55
N GLN A 78 12.21 8.07 3.53
CA GLN A 78 12.03 8.79 2.27
C GLN A 78 11.24 7.99 1.24
N HIS A 79 10.80 6.76 1.57
CA HIS A 79 10.11 5.87 0.63
C HIS A 79 8.92 6.53 -0.07
N PHE A 80 8.01 7.16 0.68
CA PHE A 80 6.83 7.79 0.08
C PHE A 80 7.20 9.03 -0.74
N ALA A 81 8.09 9.89 -0.23
CA ALA A 81 8.54 11.07 -0.97
C ALA A 81 9.20 10.71 -2.31
N ARG A 82 10.10 9.71 -2.33
CA ARG A 82 10.73 9.25 -3.57
C ARG A 82 9.74 8.60 -4.53
N TRP A 83 8.77 7.85 -4.01
CA TRP A 83 7.69 7.31 -4.83
C TRP A 83 6.87 8.44 -5.47
N LEU A 84 6.49 9.46 -4.69
CA LEU A 84 5.68 10.58 -5.16
C LEU A 84 6.37 11.41 -6.24
N THR A 85 7.68 11.67 -6.10
CA THR A 85 8.47 12.35 -7.13
C THR A 85 8.66 11.50 -8.39
N GLY A 86 8.72 10.17 -8.25
CA GLY A 86 8.95 9.24 -9.36
C GLY A 86 7.69 8.71 -10.05
N SER A 87 6.50 8.97 -9.50
CA SER A 87 5.23 8.42 -9.99
C SER A 87 4.54 9.28 -11.05
N GLY A 88 4.93 10.56 -11.17
CA GLY A 88 4.23 11.55 -12.01
C GLY A 88 2.94 12.10 -11.38
N GLU A 89 2.59 11.70 -10.15
CA GLU A 89 1.36 12.17 -9.47
C GLU A 89 1.37 13.68 -9.23
N LEU A 90 2.55 14.27 -8.97
CA LEU A 90 2.69 15.72 -8.79
C LEU A 90 2.34 16.52 -10.05
N GLU A 91 2.43 15.93 -11.25
CA GLU A 91 2.04 16.59 -12.50
C GLU A 91 0.51 16.69 -12.63
N HIS A 92 -0.22 15.79 -11.97
CA HIS A 92 -1.67 15.72 -11.98
C HIS A 92 -2.32 16.57 -10.88
N ASP A 93 -1.56 17.01 -9.87
CA ASP A 93 -2.01 17.88 -8.78
C ASP A 93 -0.99 19.01 -8.52
N PRO A 94 -1.07 20.14 -9.26
CA PRO A 94 -0.14 21.25 -9.10
C PRO A 94 -0.23 21.93 -7.72
N ASP A 95 -1.35 21.74 -7.01
CA ASP A 95 -1.57 22.27 -5.66
C ASP A 95 -1.01 21.35 -4.56
N ALA A 96 -0.41 20.21 -4.93
CA ALA A 96 0.23 19.28 -3.99
C ALA A 96 1.48 19.87 -3.31
N ILE A 97 2.09 20.89 -3.90
CA ILE A 97 3.27 21.57 -3.36
C ILE A 97 2.82 22.84 -2.64
N TRP A 98 2.92 22.84 -1.30
CA TRP A 98 2.64 24.05 -0.53
C TRP A 98 3.80 25.05 -0.68
N LYS A 99 3.50 26.34 -0.48
CA LYS A 99 4.44 27.46 -0.70
C LYS A 99 5.74 27.37 0.12
N ASP A 100 5.77 26.54 1.15
CA ASP A 100 6.90 26.37 2.09
C ASP A 100 7.63 25.03 1.92
N GLY A 101 7.28 24.23 0.91
CA GLY A 101 7.81 22.88 0.68
C GLY A 101 6.98 21.77 1.30
#